data_AF-A0A9D8JAW5-F1
#
_entry.id   AF-A0A9D8JAW5-F1
#
_cell.length_a   1.000
_cell.length_b   1.000
_cell.length_c   1.000
_cell.angle_alpha   90.00
_cell.angle_beta   90.00
_cell.angle_gamma   90.00
#
_symmetry.space_group_name_H-M   'P 1'
#
loop_
_entity.id
_entity.type
_entity.pdbx_description
1 polymer ?
#
loop_
_entity_poly.entity_id
_entity_poly.type
_entity_poly.pdbx_seq_one_letter_code
_entity_poly.pdbx_strand_id
1 'polypeptide(L)'
;MLQYRATDILLELIELTHERIDEVRCQVAYYRVSVYKGETAEQITTKLGQIERVSKIFGDDHLVDAFSDYVALEDANGQLCAPGECSFTRRVTTLLHAVELHLARLYRGLMTHSFTRDAAVLADALKEARHDVLALCHTGSRQWSFFQSFE
;
A
#
# COMPACT_ATOMS: atom_id res chain seq x y z
N MET A 1 22.15 -4.20 20.56
CA MET A 1 20.92 -4.32 19.74
C MET A 1 20.40 -2.92 19.51
N LEU A 2 20.35 -2.45 18.26
CA LEU A 2 19.68 -1.20 17.94
C LEU A 2 18.17 -1.42 18.12
N GLN A 3 17.60 -0.88 19.21
CA GLN A 3 16.15 -0.79 19.36
C GLN A 3 15.65 0.24 18.34
N TYR A 4 15.23 -0.23 17.17
CA TYR A 4 14.50 0.60 16.22
C TYR A 4 13.23 1.12 16.90
N ARG A 5 12.95 2.42 16.76
CA ARG A 5 11.72 2.98 17.31
C ARG A 5 10.56 2.60 16.41
N ALA A 6 9.38 2.37 16.98
CA ALA A 6 8.15 2.06 16.24
C ALA A 6 7.89 3.07 15.09
N THR A 7 8.22 4.34 15.32
CA THR A 7 8.15 5.41 14.32
C THR A 7 9.05 5.16 13.11
N ASP A 8 10.28 4.69 13.31
CA ASP A 8 11.23 4.46 12.21
C ASP A 8 10.70 3.37 11.26
N ILE A 9 10.15 2.29 11.84
CA ILE A 9 9.55 1.19 11.09
C ILE A 9 8.34 1.66 10.27
N LEU A 10 7.50 2.51 10.86
CA LEU A 10 6.31 3.03 10.18
C LEU A 10 6.68 3.98 9.05
N LEU A 11 7.71 4.81 9.22
CA LEU A 11 8.22 5.68 8.16
C LEU A 11 8.75 4.83 6.99
N GLU A 12 9.49 3.77 7.28
CA GLU A 12 10.02 2.86 6.26
C GLU A 12 8.89 2.15 5.49
N LEU A 13 7.85 1.69 6.19
CA LEU A 13 6.66 1.12 5.56
C LEU A 13 5.91 2.14 4.67
N ILE A 14 5.84 3.41 5.07
CA ILE A 14 5.24 4.48 4.24
C ILE A 14 6.05 4.65 2.95
N GLU A 15 7.38 4.70 3.04
CA GLU A 15 8.27 4.82 1.88
C GLU A 15 8.09 3.62 0.92
N LEU A 16 8.11 2.40 1.43
CA LEU A 16 7.82 1.20 0.62
C LEU A 16 6.46 1.28 -0.07
N THR A 17 5.45 1.77 0.64
CA THR A 17 4.11 1.88 0.07
C THR A 17 4.09 2.87 -1.09
N HIS A 18 4.81 4.00 -0.99
CA HIS A 18 4.97 4.94 -2.10
C HIS A 18 5.69 4.31 -3.30
N GLU A 19 6.78 3.55 -3.08
CA GLU A 19 7.47 2.85 -4.18
C GLU A 19 6.52 1.91 -4.93
N ARG A 20 5.66 1.18 -4.21
CA ARG A 20 4.66 0.30 -4.83
C ARG A 20 3.58 1.08 -5.57
N ILE A 21 3.12 2.21 -5.04
CA ILE A 21 2.16 3.09 -5.71
C ILE A 21 2.72 3.54 -7.07
N ASP A 22 3.99 3.95 -7.12
CA ASP A 22 4.64 4.39 -8.36
C ASP A 22 4.80 3.25 -9.38
N GLU A 23 5.08 2.04 -8.91
CA GLU A 23 5.07 0.87 -9.78
C GLU A 23 3.68 0.55 -10.34
N VAL A 24 2.62 0.67 -9.52
CA VAL A 24 1.25 0.46 -9.99
C VAL A 24 0.88 1.53 -11.01
N ARG A 25 1.27 2.80 -10.82
CA ARG A 25 1.06 3.86 -11.81
C ARG A 25 1.72 3.55 -13.15
N CYS A 26 2.97 3.08 -13.12
CA CYS A 26 3.68 2.64 -14.32
C CYS A 26 2.92 1.51 -15.02
N GLN A 27 2.43 0.52 -14.27
CA GLN A 27 1.66 -0.59 -14.84
C GLN A 27 0.28 -0.14 -15.35
N VAL A 28 -0.37 0.84 -14.73
CA VAL A 28 -1.63 1.41 -15.23
C VAL A 28 -1.39 2.15 -16.55
N ALA A 29 -0.29 2.89 -16.67
CA ALA A 29 0.10 3.52 -17.94
C ALA A 29 0.36 2.48 -19.03
N TYR A 30 1.09 1.41 -18.70
CA TYR A 30 1.32 0.28 -19.59
C TYR A 30 0.01 -0.43 -19.97
N TYR A 31 -0.88 -0.67 -19.00
CA TYR A 31 -2.19 -1.28 -19.20
C TYR A 31 -2.97 -0.54 -20.27
N ARG A 32 -2.98 0.80 -20.30
CA ARG A 32 -3.74 1.59 -21.28
C ARG A 32 -3.34 1.31 -22.73
N VAL A 33 -2.07 0.99 -22.99
CA VAL A 33 -1.53 0.76 -24.34
C VAL A 33 -1.24 -0.71 -24.65
N SER A 34 -1.24 -1.59 -23.64
CA SER A 34 -0.92 -3.00 -23.79
C SER A 34 -2.01 -3.80 -24.50
N VAL A 35 -1.61 -4.80 -25.29
CA VAL A 35 -2.49 -5.85 -25.83
C VAL A 35 -2.73 -6.98 -24.82
N TYR A 36 -1.90 -7.08 -23.78
CA TYR A 36 -1.97 -8.07 -22.69
C TYR A 36 -2.73 -7.51 -21.48
N LYS A 37 -3.97 -7.04 -21.70
CA LYS A 37 -4.78 -6.37 -20.67
C LYS A 37 -5.01 -7.26 -19.44
N GLY A 38 -5.34 -8.54 -19.65
CA GLY A 38 -5.65 -9.48 -18.56
C GLY A 38 -4.48 -9.68 -17.60
N GLU A 39 -3.31 -10.05 -18.15
CA GLU A 39 -2.09 -10.24 -17.35
C GLU A 39 -1.67 -8.96 -16.63
N THR A 40 -1.73 -7.82 -17.33
CA THR A 40 -1.37 -6.53 -16.72
C THR A 40 -2.34 -6.15 -15.60
N ALA A 41 -3.64 -6.43 -15.75
CA ALA A 41 -4.62 -6.21 -14.70
C ALA A 41 -4.37 -7.10 -13.49
N GLU A 42 -4.03 -8.38 -13.69
CA GLU A 42 -3.69 -9.31 -12.61
C GLU A 42 -2.44 -8.85 -11.82
N GLN A 43 -1.42 -8.36 -12.52
CA GLN A 43 -0.23 -7.79 -11.87
C GLN A 43 -0.57 -6.55 -11.03
N ILE A 44 -1.41 -5.66 -11.57
CA ILE A 44 -1.90 -4.48 -10.84
C ILE A 44 -2.68 -4.90 -9.59
N THR A 45 -3.63 -5.83 -9.72
CA THR A 45 -4.45 -6.33 -8.60
C THR A 45 -3.57 -6.98 -7.53
N THR A 46 -2.57 -7.75 -7.93
CA THR A 46 -1.60 -8.35 -7.00
C THR A 46 -0.89 -7.29 -6.18
N LYS A 47 -0.40 -6.22 -6.82
CA LYS A 47 0.29 -5.12 -6.13
C LYS A 47 -0.65 -4.31 -5.23
N LEU A 48 -1.89 -4.06 -5.67
CA LEU A 48 -2.91 -3.41 -4.83
C LEU A 48 -3.19 -4.23 -3.57
N GLY A 49 -3.27 -5.56 -3.70
CA GLY A 49 -3.41 -6.45 -2.55
C GLY A 49 -2.22 -6.37 -1.58
N GLN A 50 -1.01 -6.16 -2.08
CA GLN A 50 0.17 -5.94 -1.21
C GLN A 50 0.09 -4.60 -0.46
N ILE A 51 -0.31 -3.52 -1.16
CA ILE A 51 -0.52 -2.18 -0.56
C ILE A 51 -1.61 -2.25 0.51
N GLU A 52 -2.71 -2.98 0.26
CA GLU A 52 -3.79 -3.18 1.23
C GLU A 52 -3.28 -3.84 2.51
N ARG A 53 -2.48 -4.91 2.39
CA ARG A 53 -1.95 -5.64 3.54
C ARG A 53 -1.04 -4.78 4.40
N VAL A 54 -0.16 -3.98 3.79
CA VAL A 54 0.66 -3.02 4.55
C VAL A 54 -0.17 -1.91 5.16
N SER A 55 -1.22 -1.48 4.46
CA SER A 55 -2.11 -0.44 4.97
C SER A 55 -2.78 -0.83 6.29
N LYS A 56 -3.12 -2.12 6.46
CA LYS A 56 -3.65 -2.68 7.71
C LYS A 56 -2.65 -2.60 8.87
N ILE A 57 -1.35 -2.64 8.60
CA ILE A 57 -0.31 -2.50 9.63
C ILE A 57 -0.35 -1.11 10.25
N PHE A 58 -0.65 -0.06 9.48
CA PHE A 58 -0.77 1.29 10.02
C PHE A 58 -1.95 1.44 11.00
N GLY A 59 -2.98 0.59 10.88
CA GLY A 59 -4.20 0.68 11.68
C GLY A 59 -4.96 1.99 11.46
N ASP A 60 -4.90 2.53 10.24
CA ASP A 60 -5.63 3.72 9.84
C ASP A 60 -6.95 3.31 9.18
N ASP A 61 -8.07 3.61 9.84
CA ASP A 61 -9.41 3.23 9.36
C ASP A 61 -9.71 3.81 7.98
N HIS A 62 -9.19 4.98 7.64
CA HIS A 62 -9.46 5.59 6.34
C HIS A 62 -8.72 4.88 5.20
N LEU A 63 -7.54 4.31 5.47
CA LEU A 63 -6.89 3.44 4.49
C LEU A 63 -7.74 2.18 4.26
N VAL A 64 -8.28 1.58 5.31
CA VAL A 64 -9.17 0.41 5.20
C VAL A 64 -10.44 0.75 4.42
N ASP A 65 -11.03 1.91 4.70
CA ASP A 65 -12.22 2.42 3.99
C ASP A 65 -11.91 2.64 2.49
N ALA A 66 -10.75 3.22 2.15
CA ALA A 66 -10.37 3.44 0.74
C ALA A 66 -10.31 2.14 -0.07
N PHE A 67 -9.82 1.05 0.52
CA PHE A 67 -9.83 -0.27 -0.12
C PHE A 67 -11.23 -0.89 -0.17
N SER A 68 -12.06 -0.66 0.84
CA SER A 68 -13.46 -1.11 0.85
C SER A 68 -14.27 -0.41 -0.25
N ASP A 69 -14.06 0.90 -0.43
CA ASP A 69 -14.66 1.70 -1.52
C ASP A 69 -14.20 1.19 -2.89
N TYR A 70 -12.92 0.82 -3.03
CA TYR A 70 -12.41 0.23 -4.27
C TYR A 70 -13.10 -1.09 -4.63
N VAL A 71 -13.33 -1.97 -3.66
CA VAL A 71 -14.07 -3.24 -3.85
C VAL A 71 -15.54 -2.96 -4.15
N ALA A 72 -16.18 -2.03 -3.44
CA ALA A 72 -17.57 -1.65 -3.74
C ALA A 72 -17.73 -1.08 -5.16
N LEU A 73 -16.73 -0.36 -5.67
CA LEU A 73 -16.69 0.13 -7.06
C LEU A 73 -16.48 -0.99 -8.09
N GLU A 74 -15.89 -2.13 -7.69
CA GLU A 74 -15.83 -3.34 -8.52
C GLU A 74 -17.22 -3.96 -8.72
N ASP A 75 -17.96 -4.10 -7.62
CA ASP A 75 -19.27 -4.75 -7.59
C ASP A 75 -20.37 -3.89 -8.23
N ALA A 76 -20.23 -2.56 -8.18
CA ALA A 76 -21.22 -1.61 -8.70
C ALA A 76 -21.30 -1.53 -10.24
N ASN A 77 -20.56 -2.35 -10.99
CA ASN A 77 -20.65 -2.53 -12.44
C ASN A 77 -20.96 -1.24 -13.25
N GLY A 78 -19.96 -0.35 -13.37
CA GLY A 78 -19.75 0.41 -14.61
C GLY A 78 -20.59 1.66 -14.89
N GLN A 79 -21.20 2.32 -13.91
CA GLN A 79 -21.88 3.59 -14.19
C GLN A 79 -20.94 4.80 -13.99
N LEU A 80 -20.80 5.60 -15.06
CA LEU A 80 -20.12 6.90 -15.16
C LEU A 80 -18.63 6.91 -15.53
N CYS A 81 -18.11 6.10 -16.47
CA CYS A 81 -16.80 6.44 -17.04
C CYS A 81 -16.93 7.61 -18.04
N ALA A 82 -16.05 8.60 -17.95
CA ALA A 82 -15.95 9.62 -18.98
C ALA A 82 -15.55 8.97 -20.33
N PRO A 83 -15.95 9.54 -21.48
CA PRO A 83 -15.56 8.99 -22.77
C PRO A 83 -14.03 8.85 -22.88
N GLY A 84 -13.53 7.63 -23.12
CA GLY A 84 -12.10 7.33 -23.24
C GLY A 84 -11.41 6.85 -21.96
N GLU A 85 -12.09 6.82 -20.80
CA GLU A 85 -11.57 6.21 -19.58
C GLU A 85 -12.01 4.75 -19.43
N CYS A 86 -11.03 3.87 -19.17
CA CYS A 86 -11.32 2.51 -18.76
C CYS A 86 -11.73 2.49 -17.28
N SER A 87 -12.88 1.89 -16.94
CA SER A 87 -13.37 1.76 -15.56
C SER A 87 -12.29 1.26 -14.60
N PHE A 88 -11.50 0.28 -15.03
CA PHE A 88 -10.37 -0.24 -14.26
C PHE A 88 -9.31 0.83 -13.96
N THR A 89 -8.81 1.53 -14.99
CA THR A 89 -7.82 2.60 -14.82
C THR A 89 -8.30 3.68 -13.85
N ARG A 90 -9.58 4.07 -13.96
CA ARG A 90 -10.16 5.08 -13.05
C ARG A 90 -10.20 4.57 -11.62
N ARG A 91 -10.75 3.38 -11.38
CA ARG A 91 -10.85 2.77 -10.04
C ARG A 91 -9.49 2.70 -9.35
N VAL A 92 -8.48 2.20 -10.06
CA VAL A 92 -7.11 2.10 -9.54
C VAL A 92 -6.55 3.49 -9.23
N THR A 93 -6.70 4.45 -10.14
CA THR A 93 -6.18 5.82 -9.93
C THR A 93 -6.84 6.51 -8.73
N THR A 94 -8.16 6.35 -8.56
CA THR A 94 -8.89 6.87 -7.40
C THR A 94 -8.40 6.26 -6.10
N LEU A 95 -8.22 4.93 -6.07
CA LEU A 95 -7.68 4.23 -4.90
C LEU A 95 -6.27 4.74 -4.56
N LEU A 96 -5.36 4.79 -5.54
CA LEU A 96 -3.98 5.26 -5.29
C LEU A 96 -3.95 6.68 -4.74
N HIS A 97 -4.79 7.58 -5.26
CA HIS A 97 -4.89 8.94 -4.76
C HIS A 97 -5.37 9.00 -3.30
N ALA A 98 -6.37 8.19 -2.94
CA ALA A 98 -6.86 8.10 -1.57
C ALA A 98 -5.76 7.56 -0.63
N VAL A 99 -5.07 6.49 -1.03
CA VAL A 99 -3.97 5.91 -0.25
C VAL A 99 -2.88 6.94 0.00
N GLU A 100 -2.42 7.68 -1.02
CA GLU A 100 -1.40 8.72 -0.85
C GLU A 100 -1.83 9.84 0.10
N LEU A 101 -3.10 10.28 0.00
CA LEU A 101 -3.63 11.31 0.88
C LEU A 101 -3.56 10.85 2.35
N HIS A 102 -3.92 9.60 2.62
CA HIS A 102 -3.89 9.04 3.97
C HIS A 102 -2.47 8.74 4.45
N LEU A 103 -1.57 8.26 3.58
CA LEU A 103 -0.14 8.12 3.91
C LEU A 103 0.51 9.47 4.25
N ALA A 104 0.20 10.54 3.51
CA ALA A 104 0.69 11.88 3.81
C ALA A 104 0.14 12.44 5.13
N ARG A 105 -1.08 12.04 5.52
CA ARG A 105 -1.64 12.35 6.84
C ARG A 105 -0.92 11.57 7.94
N LEU A 106 -0.70 10.28 7.75
CA LEU A 106 0.04 9.42 8.68
C LEU A 106 1.45 9.92 8.91
N TYR A 107 2.19 10.21 7.82
CA TYR A 107 3.53 10.76 7.88
C TYR A 107 3.59 12.04 8.71
N ARG A 108 2.68 13.00 8.44
CA ARG A 108 2.60 14.23 9.25
C ARG A 108 2.33 13.94 10.72
N GLY A 109 1.41 13.02 11.01
CA GLY A 109 1.11 12.60 12.39
C GLY A 109 2.31 11.99 13.11
N LEU A 110 3.10 11.16 12.43
CA LEU A 110 4.33 10.57 12.95
C LEU A 110 5.42 11.61 13.25
N MET A 111 5.49 12.67 12.44
CA MET A 111 6.48 13.74 12.60
C MET A 111 6.08 14.77 13.67
N THR A 112 4.79 14.97 13.93
CA THR A 112 4.29 16.00 14.87
C THR A 112 3.92 15.46 16.25
N HIS A 113 3.60 14.17 16.37
CA HIS A 113 3.21 13.55 17.63
C HIS A 113 4.12 12.38 17.98
N SER A 114 4.41 12.17 19.28
CA SER A 114 5.01 10.90 19.69
C SER A 114 3.98 9.80 19.42
N PHE A 115 4.25 8.96 18.44
CA PHE A 115 3.40 7.83 18.12
C PHE A 115 3.21 6.96 19.37
N THR A 116 1.99 6.94 19.90
CA THR A 116 1.61 6.30 21.16
C THR A 116 0.89 4.98 20.94
N ARG A 117 0.97 4.41 19.72
CA ARG A 117 0.54 3.03 19.54
C ARG A 117 1.51 2.15 20.31
N ASP A 118 0.96 1.22 21.08
CA ASP A 118 1.75 0.25 21.83
C ASP A 118 2.68 -0.49 20.86
N ALA A 119 3.99 -0.44 21.14
CA ALA A 119 4.99 -1.11 20.34
C ALA A 119 4.72 -2.63 20.23
N ALA A 120 4.05 -3.21 21.23
CA ALA A 120 3.60 -4.60 21.18
C ALA A 120 2.55 -4.84 20.08
N VAL A 121 1.56 -3.95 19.95
CA VAL A 121 0.51 -4.06 18.91
C VAL A 121 1.10 -3.92 17.51
N LEU A 122 2.04 -3.01 17.32
CA LEU A 122 2.75 -2.87 16.05
C LEU A 122 3.60 -4.12 15.75
N ALA A 123 4.30 -4.65 16.74
CA ALA A 123 5.13 -5.84 16.58
C ALA A 123 4.30 -7.08 16.22
N ASP A 124 3.12 -7.26 16.83
CA ASP A 124 2.23 -8.37 16.51
C ASP A 124 1.63 -8.23 15.11
N ALA A 125 1.19 -7.02 14.72
CA ALA A 125 0.74 -6.76 13.35
C ALA A 125 1.84 -7.02 12.31
N LEU A 126 3.09 -6.64 12.60
CA LEU A 126 4.24 -6.92 11.74
C LEU A 126 4.56 -8.41 11.65
N LYS A 127 4.43 -9.17 12.75
CA LYS A 127 4.62 -10.63 12.74
C LYS A 127 3.56 -11.32 11.90
N GLU A 128 2.30 -10.93 12.04
CA GLU A 128 1.19 -11.47 11.25
C GLU A 128 1.37 -11.16 9.76
N ALA A 129 1.77 -9.92 9.43
CA ALA A 129 1.98 -9.48 8.05
C ALA A 129 3.38 -9.78 7.48
N ARG A 130 4.22 -10.54 8.19
CA ARG A 130 5.65 -10.71 7.86
C ARG A 130 5.88 -11.17 6.43
N HIS A 131 5.14 -12.18 5.97
CA HIS A 131 5.30 -12.69 4.60
C HIS A 131 4.95 -11.63 3.55
N ASP A 132 3.95 -10.80 3.83
CA ASP A 132 3.48 -9.76 2.92
C ASP A 132 4.44 -8.58 2.86
N VAL A 133 4.95 -8.17 4.02
CA VAL A 133 5.99 -7.14 4.09
C VAL A 133 7.26 -7.61 3.37
N LEU A 134 7.70 -8.85 3.58
CA LEU A 134 8.87 -9.40 2.87
C LEU A 134 8.65 -9.52 1.35
N ALA A 135 7.42 -9.80 0.91
CA ALA A 135 7.07 -9.85 -0.50
C ALA A 135 7.18 -8.47 -1.17
N LEU A 136 6.96 -7.39 -0.41
CA LEU A 136 7.14 -6.01 -0.87
C LEU A 136 8.61 -5.58 -0.97
N CYS A 137 9.49 -6.20 -0.18
CA CYS A 137 10.90 -5.82 -0.04
C CYS A 137 11.86 -6.37 -1.12
N HIS A 138 11.41 -6.80 -2.31
CA HIS A 138 12.29 -7.56 -3.22
C HIS A 138 13.47 -6.79 -3.84
N THR A 139 14.68 -7.31 -3.56
CA THR A 139 16.02 -7.14 -4.17
C THR A 139 16.49 -5.73 -4.49
N GLY A 140 17.10 -5.08 -3.49
CA GLY A 140 17.95 -3.89 -3.68
C GLY A 140 17.75 -2.79 -2.65
N SER A 141 16.68 -2.85 -1.87
CA SER A 141 16.38 -1.87 -0.83
C SER A 141 17.33 -2.03 0.36
N ARG A 142 17.91 -0.90 0.79
CA ARG A 142 18.92 -0.81 1.84
C ARG A 142 18.39 -1.43 3.15
N GLN A 143 19.13 -2.39 3.69
CA GLN A 143 19.14 -2.73 5.12
C GLN A 143 17.85 -3.28 5.77
N TRP A 144 17.18 -4.26 5.17
CA TRP A 144 16.12 -5.03 5.88
C TRP A 144 16.64 -6.19 6.76
N SER A 145 17.87 -6.11 7.27
CA SER A 145 18.37 -7.05 8.29
C SER A 145 17.53 -7.01 9.58
N PHE A 146 16.71 -5.96 9.75
CA PHE A 146 15.73 -5.81 10.82
C PHE A 146 14.73 -6.98 10.93
N PHE A 147 14.14 -7.44 9.82
CA PHE A 147 13.21 -8.57 9.83
C PHE A 147 13.88 -9.95 9.97
N GLN A 148 15.21 -9.98 9.88
CA GLN A 148 16.02 -11.17 10.15
C GLN A 148 16.34 -11.31 11.65
N SER A 149 16.24 -10.23 12.43
CA SER A 149 16.58 -10.21 13.86
C SER A 149 15.42 -10.51 14.83
N PHE A 150 14.25 -10.92 14.33
CA PHE A 150 13.11 -11.37 15.16
C PHE A 150 13.13 -12.89 15.43
N GLU A 151 14.32 -13.48 15.55
CA GLU A 151 14.50 -14.86 16.08
C GLU A 151 14.41 -14.88 17.62
#